data_AF-A0A357F0D4-F1
#
_entry.id   AF-A0A357F0D4-F1
#
_cell.length_a   1.000
_cell.length_b   1.000
_cell.length_c   1.000
_cell.angle_alpha   90.00
_cell.angle_beta   90.00
_cell.angle_gamma   90.00
#
_symmetry.space_group_name_H-M   'P 1'
#
loop_
_entity.id
_entity.type
_entity.pdbx_description
1 polymer ?
#
loop_
_entity_poly.entity_id
_entity_poly.type
_entity_poly.pdbx_seq_one_letter_code
_entity_poly.pdbx_strand_id
1 'polypeptide(L)'
;GRDDEIRRTIQILSRRTKNNPVLIGEPGVGKTAIVEGLAQRIVSGDVPETLKNKKLVSLDLGAMLAGAKYRGEFEDRLKAVLKEIEKAEGQIILFIDELHTLVGAGASEGAIDASNMLKPALARGTLRAVGATTLNEYQKHIEKDKALERRFQQVYIGEPDVEDTIAILRGLKERYEVHHGVRIKDSAIVAAATLSHRYITDRFLPDKAIDLIDEAASKLRIEIDSLPQEIDELEREILQLEIERQALTRETDEKSVSRLNDIEKKIADLREKSSAMKAKWQSEKEEIEKMREAKGQLEEARLHLDRARKAGDLAKAAELQYGLIPELEKMISAEQSRLGELQKEGVFLKEEVDEEDVAEVVAKWTGVPVSKMLQSEMQKLVAMEENLGKRVIGQDEALGAVANAVRRARA
;
A
#
# COMPACT_ATOMS: atom_id res chain seq x y z
N GLY A 1 0.71 1.37 14.59
CA GLY A 1 1.58 1.62 15.73
C GLY A 1 2.66 2.63 15.37
N ARG A 2 2.40 3.94 15.52
CA ARG A 2 3.44 5.00 15.45
C ARG A 2 3.22 6.08 16.52
N ASP A 3 2.49 5.73 17.59
CA ASP A 3 2.01 6.69 18.57
C ASP A 3 3.14 7.30 19.40
N ASP A 4 4.18 6.52 19.70
CA ASP A 4 5.32 6.99 20.48
C ASP A 4 6.20 7.96 19.69
N GLU A 5 6.42 7.72 18.39
CA GLU A 5 7.14 8.64 17.52
C GLU A 5 6.36 9.94 17.30
N ILE A 6 5.04 9.87 17.13
CA ILE A 6 4.18 11.06 17.04
C ILE A 6 4.22 11.84 18.36
N ARG A 7 4.05 11.17 19.51
CA ARG A 7 4.13 11.80 20.84
C ARG A 7 5.49 12.44 21.08
N ARG A 8 6.57 11.78 20.67
CA ARG A 8 7.93 12.32 20.75
C ARG A 8 8.12 13.55 19.88
N THR A 9 7.56 13.55 18.67
CA THR A 9 7.57 14.70 17.75
C THR A 9 6.83 15.90 18.37
N ILE A 10 5.65 15.67 18.95
CA ILE A 10 4.87 16.67 19.71
C ILE A 10 5.67 17.24 20.89
N GLN A 11 6.32 16.36 21.66
CA GLN A 11 7.14 16.74 22.80
C GLN A 11 8.28 17.67 22.37
N ILE A 12 8.97 17.33 21.28
CA ILE A 12 10.09 18.13 20.77
C ILE A 12 9.61 19.49 20.27
N LEU A 13 8.54 19.54 19.48
CA LEU A 13 7.96 20.79 18.97
C LEU A 13 7.57 21.75 20.10
N SER A 14 7.23 21.21 21.27
CA SER A 14 6.86 21.98 22.46
C SER A 14 8.04 22.50 23.28
N ARG A 15 9.29 22.15 22.95
CA ARG A 15 10.49 22.58 23.69
C ARG A 15 10.83 24.05 23.43
N ARG A 16 11.57 24.64 24.37
CA ARG A 16 12.15 25.98 24.23
C ARG A 16 13.39 26.01 23.33
N THR A 17 14.21 24.96 23.36
CA THR A 17 15.44 24.80 22.55
C THR A 17 15.49 23.41 21.95
N LYS A 18 16.19 23.26 20.82
CA LYS A 18 16.17 22.03 20.00
C LYS A 18 14.74 21.54 19.76
N ASN A 19 13.91 22.45 19.27
CA ASN A 19 12.46 22.29 19.14
C ASN A 19 12.00 21.97 17.71
N ASN A 20 12.94 21.58 16.85
CA ASN A 20 12.65 21.11 15.50
C ASN A 20 13.01 19.61 15.45
N PRO A 21 12.03 18.70 15.42
CA PRO A 21 12.33 17.28 15.30
C PRO A 21 12.86 16.96 13.89
N VAL A 22 13.81 16.03 13.81
CA VAL A 22 14.24 15.41 12.55
C VAL A 22 13.98 13.92 12.65
N LEU A 23 13.07 13.46 11.80
CA LEU A 23 12.67 12.08 11.61
C LEU A 23 13.79 11.37 10.83
N ILE A 24 14.54 10.50 11.50
CA ILE A 24 15.69 9.79 10.94
C ILE A 24 15.34 8.31 10.83
N GLY A 25 15.30 7.82 9.60
CA GLY A 25 15.00 6.43 9.29
C GLY A 25 15.22 6.13 7.82
N GLU A 26 15.26 4.85 7.48
CA GLU A 26 15.40 4.41 6.10
C GLU A 26 14.16 4.78 5.25
N PRO A 27 14.27 4.81 3.92
CA PRO A 27 13.10 4.98 3.05
C PRO A 27 12.05 3.88 3.31
N GLY A 28 10.77 4.25 3.24
CA GLY A 28 9.66 3.31 3.42
C GLY A 28 9.23 3.04 4.88
N VAL A 29 9.99 3.45 5.90
CA VAL A 29 9.60 3.19 7.31
C VAL A 29 8.39 4.01 7.80
N GLY A 30 7.88 4.95 7.00
CA GLY A 30 6.71 5.77 7.36
C GLY A 30 7.03 7.10 8.05
N LYS A 31 8.15 7.77 7.69
CA LYS A 31 8.49 9.12 8.20
C LYS A 31 7.39 10.14 7.90
N THR A 32 6.88 10.14 6.67
CA THR A 32 5.77 11.01 6.25
C THR A 32 4.47 10.66 6.97
N ALA A 33 4.20 9.37 7.22
CA ALA A 33 3.02 8.93 7.96
C ALA A 33 2.99 9.44 9.41
N ILE A 34 4.15 9.59 10.07
CA ILE A 34 4.24 10.23 11.40
C ILE A 34 3.83 11.70 11.34
N VAL A 35 4.19 12.38 10.26
CA VAL A 35 3.84 13.80 10.04
C VAL A 35 2.36 13.96 9.74
N GLU A 36 1.77 13.06 8.94
CA GLU A 36 0.33 13.00 8.73
C GLU A 36 -0.42 12.71 10.03
N GLY A 37 0.08 11.77 10.84
CA GLY A 37 -0.46 11.49 12.18
C GLY A 37 -0.39 12.68 13.11
N LEU A 38 0.71 13.45 13.07
CA LEU A 38 0.81 14.73 13.77
C LEU A 38 -0.25 15.72 13.30
N ALA A 39 -0.48 15.86 11.99
CA ALA A 39 -1.50 16.75 11.45
C ALA A 39 -2.91 16.33 11.90
N GLN A 40 -3.22 15.04 11.87
CA GLN A 40 -4.49 14.50 12.37
C GLN A 40 -4.69 14.83 13.86
N ARG A 41 -3.65 14.66 14.68
CA ARG A 41 -3.72 15.00 16.11
C ARG A 41 -3.94 16.50 16.34
N ILE A 42 -3.27 17.37 15.58
CA ILE A 42 -3.49 18.82 15.65
C ILE A 42 -4.96 19.16 15.33
N VAL A 43 -5.53 18.56 14.29
CA VAL A 43 -6.93 18.78 13.89
C VAL A 43 -7.91 18.24 14.94
N SER A 44 -7.61 17.09 15.54
CA SER A 44 -8.45 16.49 16.59
C SER A 44 -8.36 17.22 17.94
N GLY A 45 -7.38 18.12 18.11
CA GLY A 45 -7.10 18.78 19.39
C GLY A 45 -6.34 17.92 20.39
N ASP A 46 -5.91 16.70 20.02
CA ASP A 46 -5.03 15.81 20.81
C ASP A 46 -3.56 16.28 20.75
N VAL A 47 -3.33 17.55 21.07
CA VAL A 47 -2.02 18.17 21.18
C VAL A 47 -2.02 19.21 22.30
N PRO A 48 -0.85 19.54 22.89
CA PRO A 48 -0.73 20.64 23.84
C PRO A 48 -1.25 21.97 23.26
N GLU A 49 -1.72 22.87 24.12
CA GLU A 49 -2.20 24.22 23.74
C GLU A 49 -1.22 24.97 22.83
N THR A 50 0.09 24.76 23.04
CA THR A 50 1.14 25.39 22.25
C THR A 50 1.19 24.93 20.79
N LEU A 51 0.47 23.87 20.41
CA LEU A 51 0.38 23.34 19.05
C LEU A 51 -1.05 23.35 18.49
N LYS A 52 -2.06 23.67 19.31
CA LYS A 52 -3.45 23.78 18.84
C LYS A 52 -3.57 24.85 17.77
N ASN A 53 -4.45 24.60 16.80
CA ASN A 53 -4.75 25.50 15.67
C ASN A 53 -3.58 25.84 14.75
N LYS A 54 -2.41 25.21 14.92
CA LYS A 54 -1.30 25.37 13.98
C LYS A 54 -1.59 24.67 12.67
N LYS A 55 -1.08 25.23 11.58
CA LYS A 55 -1.10 24.61 10.27
C LYS A 55 0.20 23.85 10.05
N LEU A 56 0.10 22.57 9.69
CA LEU A 56 1.24 21.80 9.21
C LEU A 56 1.28 21.87 7.68
N VAL A 57 2.39 22.33 7.11
CA VAL A 57 2.55 22.55 5.67
C VAL A 57 3.76 21.77 5.18
N SER A 58 3.59 20.91 4.18
CA SER A 58 4.70 20.21 3.52
C SER A 58 5.35 21.11 2.46
N LEU A 59 6.67 21.14 2.45
CA LEU A 59 7.46 21.83 1.43
C LEU A 59 7.78 20.87 0.27
N ASP A 60 7.20 21.12 -0.89
CA ASP A 60 7.53 20.38 -2.11
C ASP A 60 8.71 21.04 -2.85
N LEU A 61 9.89 20.42 -2.71
CA LEU A 61 11.11 20.89 -3.38
C LEU A 61 11.07 20.66 -4.90
N GLY A 62 10.40 19.61 -5.37
CA GLY A 62 10.22 19.32 -6.78
C GLY A 62 9.42 20.42 -7.48
N ALA A 63 8.31 20.84 -6.88
CA ALA A 63 7.51 21.96 -7.38
C ALA A 63 8.28 23.29 -7.37
N MET A 64 9.17 23.50 -6.39
CA MET A 64 10.02 24.70 -6.35
C MET A 64 11.07 24.73 -7.45
N LEU A 65 11.64 23.57 -7.80
CA LEU A 65 12.62 23.41 -8.87
C LEU A 65 11.97 23.40 -10.26
N ALA A 66 10.73 22.92 -10.36
CA ALA A 66 9.98 22.87 -11.61
C ALA A 66 9.81 24.27 -12.21
N GLY A 67 10.26 24.42 -13.46
CA GLY A 67 10.20 25.68 -14.20
C GLY A 67 11.18 26.76 -13.72
N ALA A 68 12.07 26.47 -12.78
CA ALA A 68 13.18 27.36 -12.45
C ALA A 68 14.28 27.21 -13.52
N LYS A 69 14.53 28.26 -14.30
CA LYS A 69 15.60 28.26 -15.33
C LYS A 69 16.96 28.55 -14.71
N TYR A 70 16.98 29.22 -13.57
CA TYR A 70 18.18 29.66 -12.87
C TYR A 70 18.06 29.39 -11.37
N ARG A 71 19.19 29.11 -10.71
CA ARG A 71 19.25 28.87 -9.24
C ARG A 71 18.63 30.00 -8.42
N GLY A 72 18.80 31.25 -8.85
CA GLY A 72 18.25 32.42 -8.15
C GLY A 72 16.72 32.41 -8.05
N GLU A 73 16.02 31.84 -9.03
CA GLU A 73 14.55 31.76 -9.01
C GLU A 73 14.06 30.81 -7.91
N PHE A 74 14.76 29.70 -7.68
CA PHE A 74 14.48 28.81 -6.55
C PHE A 74 14.71 29.52 -5.22
N GLU A 75 15.85 30.20 -5.06
CA GLU A 75 16.14 30.95 -3.84
C GLU A 75 15.09 32.01 -3.56
N ASP A 76 14.63 32.74 -4.58
CA ASP A 76 13.61 33.78 -4.39
C ASP A 76 12.24 33.18 -4.03
N ARG A 77 11.87 32.03 -4.59
CA ARG A 77 10.69 31.26 -4.17
C ARG A 77 10.80 30.83 -2.70
N LEU A 78 11.94 30.28 -2.30
CA LEU A 78 12.16 29.86 -0.91
C LEU A 78 12.18 31.05 0.06
N LYS A 79 12.75 32.20 -0.34
CA LYS A 79 12.68 33.44 0.45
C LYS A 79 11.23 33.90 0.63
N ALA A 80 10.41 33.81 -0.41
CA ALA A 80 9.00 34.17 -0.34
C ALA A 80 8.25 33.29 0.66
N VAL A 81 8.46 31.96 0.61
CA VAL A 81 7.87 31.02 1.56
C VAL A 81 8.33 31.30 2.99
N LEU A 82 9.62 31.52 3.22
CA LEU A 82 10.13 31.86 4.55
C LEU A 82 9.54 33.17 5.10
N LYS A 83 9.38 34.20 4.25
CA LYS A 83 8.72 35.45 4.63
C LYS A 83 7.25 35.25 5.02
N GLU A 84 6.54 34.38 4.31
CA GLU A 84 5.14 34.05 4.64
C GLU A 84 5.05 33.31 5.98
N ILE A 85 5.95 32.38 6.25
CA ILE A 85 6.03 31.68 7.54
C ILE A 85 6.36 32.65 8.67
N GLU A 86 7.29 33.59 8.47
CA GLU A 86 7.60 34.63 9.46
C GLU A 86 6.40 35.52 9.74
N LYS A 87 5.63 35.91 8.71
CA LYS A 87 4.38 36.69 8.87
C LYS A 87 3.27 35.92 9.57
N ALA A 88 3.29 34.59 9.52
CA ALA A 88 2.33 33.76 10.20
C ALA A 88 2.59 33.64 11.72
N GLU A 89 3.60 34.33 12.27
CA GLU A 89 3.87 34.46 13.71
C GLU A 89 3.83 33.12 14.47
N GLY A 90 4.47 32.10 13.88
CA GLY A 90 4.59 30.77 14.48
C GLY A 90 3.33 29.90 14.39
N GLN A 91 2.30 30.31 13.64
CA GLN A 91 1.11 29.49 13.36
C GLN A 91 1.40 28.32 12.39
N ILE A 92 2.52 28.35 11.68
CA ILE A 92 2.90 27.32 10.71
C ILE A 92 4.01 26.42 11.27
N ILE A 93 3.84 25.12 11.10
CA ILE A 93 4.88 24.10 11.24
C ILE A 93 5.22 23.61 9.84
N LEU A 94 6.48 23.80 9.43
CA LEU A 94 6.96 23.39 8.11
C LEU A 94 7.45 21.94 8.16
N PHE A 95 6.91 21.07 7.32
CA PHE A 95 7.50 19.75 7.07
C PHE A 95 8.44 19.83 5.86
N ILE A 96 9.65 19.33 6.03
CA ILE A 96 10.68 19.27 4.99
C ILE A 96 11.08 17.81 4.84
N ASP A 97 10.56 17.15 3.81
CA ASP A 97 11.08 15.84 3.42
C ASP A 97 12.46 15.99 2.78
N GLU A 98 13.28 14.94 2.90
CA GLU A 98 14.66 14.95 2.42
C GLU A 98 15.45 16.20 2.86
N LEU A 99 15.37 16.56 4.15
CA LEU A 99 15.94 17.79 4.71
C LEU A 99 17.41 18.05 4.30
N HIS A 100 18.17 16.98 4.10
CA HIS A 100 19.56 17.04 3.65
C HIS A 100 19.73 17.69 2.27
N THR A 101 18.73 17.67 1.39
CA THR A 101 18.79 18.31 0.06
C THR A 101 18.88 19.84 0.15
N LEU A 102 18.29 20.44 1.19
CA LEU A 102 18.39 21.88 1.48
C LEU A 102 19.67 22.28 2.22
N VAL A 103 20.33 21.30 2.84
CA VAL A 103 21.50 21.49 3.71
C VAL A 103 22.78 20.93 3.07
N GLY A 104 22.64 20.23 1.95
CA GLY A 104 23.64 19.39 1.31
C GLY A 104 24.63 20.17 0.46
N ALA A 105 25.77 20.46 1.08
CA ALA A 105 27.05 20.92 0.55
C ALA A 105 27.23 20.86 -0.98
N GLY A 106 27.63 22.00 -1.56
CA GLY A 106 28.04 22.18 -2.96
C GLY A 106 29.27 21.37 -3.41
N ALA A 107 29.23 20.04 -3.32
CA ALA A 107 30.24 19.12 -3.83
C ALA A 107 29.80 18.40 -5.13
N SER A 108 28.52 18.50 -5.50
CA SER A 108 28.03 18.15 -6.83
C SER A 108 27.66 19.45 -7.53
N GLU A 109 28.07 19.67 -8.77
CA GLU A 109 27.88 20.91 -9.55
C GLU A 109 26.42 21.37 -9.75
N GLY A 110 25.43 20.82 -9.01
CA GLY A 110 23.99 21.07 -9.11
C GLY A 110 23.24 21.34 -7.81
N ALA A 111 23.76 21.00 -6.62
CA ALA A 111 23.00 21.06 -5.36
C ALA A 111 22.86 22.51 -4.82
N ILE A 112 21.65 22.89 -4.41
CA ILE A 112 21.34 24.24 -3.91
C ILE A 112 21.57 24.28 -2.40
N ASP A 113 22.55 25.07 -1.94
CA ASP A 113 22.78 25.27 -0.50
C ASP A 113 21.85 26.35 0.07
N ALA A 114 20.64 25.94 0.42
CA ALA A 114 19.64 26.79 1.07
C ALA A 114 19.86 26.92 2.59
N SER A 115 20.88 26.28 3.16
CA SER A 115 21.11 26.25 4.61
C SER A 115 21.28 27.65 5.20
N ASN A 116 21.92 28.55 4.45
CA ASN A 116 22.15 29.94 4.84
C ASN A 116 20.85 30.75 4.95
N MET A 117 19.80 30.36 4.23
CA MET A 117 18.49 31.01 4.30
C MET A 117 17.66 30.51 5.49
N LEU A 118 17.80 29.24 5.86
CA LEU A 118 17.07 28.63 6.98
C LEU A 118 17.66 29.00 8.34
N LYS A 119 18.99 29.07 8.44
CA LYS A 119 19.72 29.32 9.70
C LYS A 119 19.21 30.56 10.47
N PRO A 120 19.01 31.74 9.85
CA PRO A 120 18.53 32.91 10.57
C PRO A 120 17.13 32.72 11.16
N ALA A 121 16.21 32.12 10.42
CA ALA A 121 14.83 31.89 10.88
C ALA A 121 14.77 30.84 12.01
N LEU A 122 15.56 29.77 11.90
CA LEU A 122 15.74 28.77 12.97
C LEU A 122 16.43 29.36 14.20
N ALA A 123 17.38 30.28 14.01
CA ALA A 123 18.09 30.94 15.10
C ALA A 123 17.18 31.89 15.90
N ARG A 124 16.34 32.66 15.21
CA ARG A 124 15.35 33.56 15.81
C ARG A 124 14.14 32.82 16.39
N GLY A 125 13.93 31.56 16.00
CA GLY A 125 12.76 30.78 16.39
C GLY A 125 11.47 31.18 15.66
N THR A 126 11.59 31.95 14.57
CA THR A 126 10.44 32.32 13.71
C THR A 126 10.01 31.16 12.82
N LEU A 127 10.92 30.23 12.51
CA LEU A 127 10.63 28.98 11.80
C LEU A 127 10.57 27.82 12.79
N ARG A 128 9.46 27.08 12.76
CA ARG A 128 9.32 25.77 13.39
C ARG A 128 9.17 24.71 12.30
N ALA A 129 10.03 23.70 12.32
CA ALA A 129 10.09 22.70 11.28
C ALA A 129 10.16 21.26 11.82
N VAL A 130 9.60 20.33 11.05
CA VAL A 130 9.82 18.89 11.16
C VAL A 130 10.62 18.48 9.92
N GLY A 131 11.82 17.96 10.09
CA GLY A 131 12.61 17.42 8.99
C GLY A 131 12.47 15.91 8.87
N ALA A 132 12.68 15.34 7.69
CA ALA A 132 12.90 13.91 7.49
C ALA A 132 14.15 13.65 6.64
N THR A 133 14.94 12.63 6.98
CA THR A 133 16.16 12.25 6.23
C THR A 133 16.61 10.84 6.63
N THR A 134 17.64 10.28 5.98
CA THR A 134 18.30 9.05 6.44
C THR A 134 19.39 9.34 7.47
N LEU A 135 19.84 8.32 8.21
CA LEU A 135 20.91 8.48 9.20
C LEU A 135 22.22 8.94 8.53
N ASN A 136 22.54 8.33 7.39
CA ASN A 136 23.75 8.63 6.64
C ASN A 136 23.80 10.09 6.18
N GLU A 137 22.69 10.61 5.66
CA GLU A 137 22.58 12.01 5.23
C GLU A 137 22.62 12.98 6.41
N TYR A 138 21.94 12.64 7.51
CA TYR A 138 21.97 13.46 8.73
C TYR A 138 23.41 13.64 9.22
N GLN A 139 24.16 12.55 9.34
CA GLN A 139 25.56 12.56 9.77
C GLN A 139 26.46 13.34 8.80
N LYS A 140 26.20 13.24 7.49
CA LYS A 140 27.01 13.91 6.46
C LYS A 140 26.76 15.42 6.39
N HIS A 141 25.51 15.86 6.50
CA HIS A 141 25.10 17.24 6.15
C HIS A 141 24.62 18.07 7.34
N ILE A 142 23.90 17.48 8.30
CA ILE A 142 23.27 18.23 9.40
C ILE A 142 24.14 18.21 10.65
N GLU A 143 24.66 17.04 11.03
CA GLU A 143 25.45 16.86 12.26
C GLU A 143 26.78 17.63 12.24
N LYS A 144 27.39 17.77 11.05
CA LYS A 144 28.62 18.55 10.88
C LYS A 144 28.41 20.05 11.03
N ASP A 145 27.17 20.54 10.83
CA ASP A 145 26.84 21.96 10.96
C ASP A 145 26.35 22.28 12.37
N LYS A 146 27.24 22.85 13.20
CA LYS A 146 26.96 23.22 14.60
C LYS A 146 25.78 24.20 14.75
N ALA A 147 25.42 24.99 13.73
CA ALA A 147 24.29 25.90 13.82
C ALA A 147 22.96 25.13 13.71
N LEU A 148 22.88 24.17 12.79
CA LEU A 148 21.70 23.33 12.57
C LEU A 148 21.55 22.27 13.66
N GLU A 149 22.63 21.61 14.06
CA GLU A 149 22.67 20.60 15.13
C GLU A 149 22.13 21.14 16.47
N ARG A 150 22.30 22.45 16.74
CA ARG A 150 21.77 23.12 17.92
C ARG A 150 20.29 23.50 17.82
N ARG A 151 19.65 23.34 16.67
CA ARG A 151 18.25 23.69 16.41
C ARG A 151 17.37 22.47 16.19
N PHE A 152 17.97 21.39 15.68
CA PHE A 152 17.29 20.13 15.45
C PHE A 152 17.48 19.13 16.60
N GLN A 153 16.50 18.24 16.75
CA GLN A 153 16.55 17.11 17.67
C GLN A 153 16.22 15.83 16.89
N GLN A 154 17.12 14.85 16.97
CA GLN A 154 16.95 13.56 16.32
C GLN A 154 15.77 12.78 16.92
N VAL A 155 14.98 12.16 16.05
CA VAL A 155 13.93 11.19 16.33
C VAL A 155 14.18 9.99 15.42
N TYR A 156 14.69 8.90 16.00
CA TYR A 156 14.93 7.68 15.25
C TYR A 156 13.61 6.95 14.98
N ILE A 157 13.42 6.52 13.74
CA ILE A 157 12.26 5.75 13.29
C ILE A 157 12.80 4.46 12.72
N GLY A 158 12.62 3.39 13.49
CA GLY A 158 12.95 2.04 13.06
C GLY A 158 11.90 1.48 12.11
N GLU A 159 12.29 0.45 11.37
CA GLU A 159 11.35 -0.49 10.75
C GLU A 159 10.40 -1.02 11.85
N PRO A 160 9.07 -0.98 11.65
CA PRO A 160 8.14 -1.58 12.59
C PRO A 160 8.27 -3.10 12.55
N ASP A 161 7.91 -3.76 13.64
CA ASP A 161 7.83 -5.21 13.63
C ASP A 161 6.64 -5.72 12.80
N VAL A 162 6.51 -7.04 12.69
CA VAL A 162 5.44 -7.68 11.91
C VAL A 162 4.07 -7.36 12.52
N GLU A 163 3.94 -7.31 13.84
CA GLU A 163 2.67 -7.06 14.53
C GLU A 163 2.20 -5.61 14.31
N ASP A 164 3.11 -4.64 14.47
CA ASP A 164 2.86 -3.24 14.19
C ASP A 164 2.51 -3.00 12.72
N THR A 165 3.18 -3.72 11.80
CA THR A 165 2.86 -3.68 10.37
C THR A 165 1.45 -4.21 10.11
N ILE A 166 1.05 -5.32 10.71
CA ILE A 166 -0.31 -5.85 10.60
C ILE A 166 -1.32 -4.81 11.09
N ALA A 167 -1.05 -4.13 12.21
CA ALA A 167 -1.92 -3.07 12.71
C ALA A 167 -2.01 -1.87 11.74
N ILE A 168 -0.89 -1.49 11.12
CA ILE A 168 -0.85 -0.44 10.09
C ILE A 168 -1.70 -0.85 8.88
N LEU A 169 -1.48 -2.05 8.35
CA LEU A 169 -2.22 -2.57 7.20
C LEU A 169 -3.72 -2.69 7.48
N ARG A 170 -4.13 -3.13 8.68
CA ARG A 170 -5.55 -3.14 9.09
C ARG A 170 -6.16 -1.74 9.08
N GLY A 171 -5.42 -0.72 9.49
CA GLY A 171 -5.86 0.68 9.42
C GLY A 171 -5.93 1.25 7.99
N LEU A 172 -5.15 0.69 7.06
CA LEU A 172 -5.16 1.07 5.64
C LEU A 172 -6.13 0.24 4.79
N LYS A 173 -6.52 -0.94 5.28
CA LYS A 173 -7.33 -1.94 4.58
C LYS A 173 -8.49 -1.32 3.81
N GLU A 174 -9.35 -0.59 4.51
CA GLU A 174 -10.58 -0.02 3.96
C GLU A 174 -10.32 0.93 2.79
N ARG A 175 -9.24 1.73 2.86
CA ARG A 175 -8.85 2.63 1.77
C ARG A 175 -8.44 1.87 0.52
N TYR A 176 -7.67 0.78 0.66
CA TYR A 176 -7.26 -0.05 -0.46
C TYR A 176 -8.44 -0.86 -1.03
N GLU A 177 -9.33 -1.37 -0.17
CA GLU A 177 -10.55 -2.06 -0.60
C GLU A 177 -11.42 -1.15 -1.46
N VAL A 178 -11.62 0.11 -1.06
CA VAL A 178 -12.39 1.08 -1.85
C VAL A 178 -11.67 1.49 -3.13
N HIS A 179 -10.36 1.76 -3.07
CA HIS A 179 -9.58 2.18 -4.22
C HIS A 179 -9.62 1.13 -5.34
N HIS A 180 -9.35 -0.14 -5.00
CA HIS A 180 -9.34 -1.23 -5.96
C HIS A 180 -10.73 -1.84 -6.19
N GLY A 181 -11.69 -1.62 -5.31
CA GLY A 181 -13.01 -2.24 -5.40
C GLY A 181 -12.99 -3.75 -5.17
N VAL A 182 -12.12 -4.21 -4.28
CA VAL A 182 -11.98 -5.63 -3.88
C VAL A 182 -12.00 -5.73 -2.35
N ARG A 183 -12.23 -6.92 -1.81
CA ARG A 183 -12.07 -7.17 -0.37
C ARG A 183 -10.68 -7.69 -0.07
N ILE A 184 -10.14 -7.42 1.11
CA ILE A 184 -8.84 -7.93 1.57
C ILE A 184 -9.07 -8.75 2.83
N LYS A 185 -8.77 -10.05 2.81
CA LYS A 185 -8.87 -10.90 4.00
C LYS A 185 -7.82 -10.50 5.03
N ASP A 186 -8.12 -10.72 6.31
CA ASP A 186 -7.14 -10.50 7.37
C ASP A 186 -5.92 -11.43 7.22
N SER A 187 -6.13 -12.64 6.70
CA SER A 187 -5.04 -13.57 6.37
C SER A 187 -4.09 -13.01 5.31
N ALA A 188 -4.59 -12.30 4.29
CA ALA A 188 -3.77 -11.60 3.31
C ALA A 188 -2.88 -10.53 3.96
N ILE A 189 -3.43 -9.77 4.91
CA ILE A 189 -2.68 -8.75 5.67
C ILE A 189 -1.54 -9.40 6.47
N VAL A 190 -1.83 -10.48 7.19
CA VAL A 190 -0.84 -11.23 7.97
C VAL A 190 0.23 -11.81 7.04
N ALA A 191 -0.17 -12.39 5.91
CA ALA A 191 0.74 -12.92 4.90
C ALA A 191 1.63 -11.83 4.31
N ALA A 192 1.08 -10.65 3.97
CA ALA A 192 1.85 -9.55 3.40
C ALA A 192 2.94 -9.06 4.36
N ALA A 193 2.62 -8.87 5.65
CA ALA A 193 3.61 -8.49 6.65
C ALA A 193 4.67 -9.59 6.86
N THR A 194 4.24 -10.85 7.01
CA THR A 194 5.14 -11.96 7.35
C THR A 194 6.04 -12.36 6.18
N LEU A 195 5.48 -12.50 4.97
CA LEU A 195 6.22 -12.91 3.78
C LEU A 195 7.15 -11.80 3.31
N SER A 196 6.72 -10.53 3.31
CA SER A 196 7.61 -9.43 2.94
C SER A 196 8.77 -9.27 3.92
N HIS A 197 8.55 -9.44 5.22
CA HIS A 197 9.62 -9.43 6.22
C HIS A 197 10.63 -10.56 5.98
N ARG A 198 10.15 -11.75 5.62
CA ARG A 198 10.98 -12.95 5.45
C ARG A 198 11.76 -12.99 4.13
N TYR A 199 11.14 -12.58 3.03
CA TYR A 199 11.65 -12.82 1.68
C TYR A 199 12.13 -11.56 0.94
N ILE A 200 11.72 -10.37 1.38
CA ILE A 200 12.12 -9.09 0.77
C ILE A 200 13.01 -8.34 1.77
N THR A 201 14.32 -8.52 1.67
CA THR A 201 15.31 -8.03 2.66
C THR A 201 15.96 -6.70 2.30
N ASP A 202 15.81 -6.25 1.06
CA ASP A 202 16.37 -5.01 0.52
C ASP A 202 15.44 -3.80 0.71
N ARG A 203 14.21 -4.04 1.18
CA ARG A 203 13.19 -3.01 1.50
C ARG A 203 12.72 -3.15 2.94
N PHE A 204 12.14 -2.07 3.48
CA PHE A 204 11.71 -1.98 4.88
C PHE A 204 10.19 -2.02 5.01
N LEU A 205 9.70 -2.60 6.10
CA LEU A 205 8.32 -2.43 6.55
C LEU A 205 8.06 -0.97 6.97
N PRO A 206 6.79 -0.49 6.89
CA PRO A 206 5.62 -1.20 6.36
C PRO A 206 5.48 -1.13 4.83
N ASP A 207 6.29 -0.30 4.15
CA ASP A 207 6.20 0.01 2.72
C ASP A 207 6.13 -1.22 1.81
N LYS A 208 7.08 -2.17 1.95
CA LYS A 208 7.04 -3.40 1.14
C LYS A 208 5.79 -4.25 1.36
N ALA A 209 5.15 -4.22 2.53
CA ALA A 209 3.95 -4.98 2.80
C ALA A 209 2.69 -4.28 2.26
N ILE A 210 2.69 -2.94 2.28
CA ILE A 210 1.66 -2.12 1.66
C ILE A 210 1.65 -2.36 0.15
N ASP A 211 2.82 -2.32 -0.50
CA ASP A 211 2.92 -2.58 -1.93
C ASP A 211 2.44 -3.98 -2.33
N LEU A 212 2.70 -5.01 -1.52
CA LEU A 212 2.19 -6.36 -1.81
C LEU A 212 0.66 -6.42 -1.79
N ILE A 213 0.03 -5.73 -0.83
CA ILE A 213 -1.43 -5.64 -0.76
C ILE A 213 -1.97 -4.86 -1.96
N ASP A 214 -1.31 -3.77 -2.33
CA ASP A 214 -1.68 -2.94 -3.47
C ASP A 214 -1.60 -3.73 -4.80
N GLU A 215 -0.50 -4.44 -5.03
CA GLU A 215 -0.33 -5.26 -6.25
C GLU A 215 -1.30 -6.46 -6.26
N ALA A 216 -1.51 -7.15 -5.14
CA ALA A 216 -2.46 -8.25 -5.07
C ALA A 216 -3.91 -7.79 -5.32
N ALA A 217 -4.30 -6.64 -4.74
CA ALA A 217 -5.61 -6.05 -4.97
C ALA A 217 -5.79 -5.57 -6.41
N SER A 218 -4.77 -4.93 -6.98
CA SER A 218 -4.77 -4.49 -8.38
C SER A 218 -4.87 -5.66 -9.35
N LYS A 219 -4.12 -6.74 -9.10
CA LYS A 219 -4.18 -7.97 -9.89
C LYS A 219 -5.58 -8.56 -9.88
N LEU A 220 -6.18 -8.74 -8.70
CA LEU A 220 -7.54 -9.28 -8.57
C LEU A 220 -8.56 -8.38 -9.29
N ARG A 221 -8.39 -7.06 -9.21
CA ARG A 221 -9.24 -6.11 -9.91
C ARG A 221 -9.19 -6.31 -11.43
N ILE A 222 -8.01 -6.50 -11.99
CA ILE A 222 -7.84 -6.76 -13.43
C ILE A 222 -8.52 -8.07 -13.83
N GLU A 223 -8.43 -9.11 -13.00
CA GLU A 223 -9.09 -10.41 -13.23
C GLU A 223 -10.61 -10.30 -13.23
N ILE A 224 -11.20 -9.49 -12.33
CA ILE A 224 -12.65 -9.22 -12.30
C ILE A 224 -13.12 -8.48 -13.56
N ASP A 225 -12.34 -7.50 -14.03
CA ASP A 225 -12.73 -6.69 -15.18
C ASP A 225 -12.54 -7.42 -16.52
N SER A 226 -11.69 -8.45 -16.55
CA SER A 226 -11.31 -9.20 -17.75
C SER A 226 -12.16 -10.46 -17.97
N LEU A 227 -12.17 -10.95 -19.21
CA LEU A 227 -12.77 -12.23 -19.53
C LEU A 227 -11.91 -13.35 -18.88
N PRO A 228 -12.50 -14.27 -18.10
CA PRO A 228 -11.77 -15.40 -17.54
C PRO A 228 -11.05 -16.19 -18.64
N GLN A 229 -9.82 -16.64 -18.35
CA GLN A 229 -8.97 -17.34 -19.31
C GLN A 229 -9.68 -18.56 -19.93
N GLU A 230 -10.42 -19.31 -19.13
CA GLU A 230 -11.18 -20.48 -19.57
C GLU A 230 -12.24 -20.12 -20.63
N ILE A 231 -12.89 -18.96 -20.49
CA ILE A 231 -13.86 -18.48 -21.47
C ILE A 231 -13.12 -17.94 -22.72
N ASP A 232 -12.02 -17.22 -22.54
CA ASP A 232 -11.21 -16.73 -23.67
C ASP A 232 -10.63 -17.87 -24.52
N GLU A 233 -10.19 -18.96 -23.89
CA GLU A 233 -9.71 -20.16 -24.58
C GLU A 233 -10.82 -20.84 -25.40
N LEU A 234 -12.03 -20.98 -24.85
CA LEU A 234 -13.18 -21.51 -25.57
C LEU A 234 -13.54 -20.62 -26.78
N GLU A 235 -13.55 -19.30 -26.60
CA GLU A 235 -13.86 -18.34 -27.67
C GLU A 235 -12.82 -18.38 -28.79
N ARG A 236 -11.54 -18.52 -28.46
CA ARG A 236 -10.47 -18.72 -29.46
C ARG A 236 -10.62 -20.03 -30.21
N GLU A 237 -11.02 -21.12 -29.53
CA GLU A 237 -11.29 -22.40 -30.18
C GLU A 237 -12.51 -22.31 -31.12
N ILE A 238 -13.59 -21.67 -30.67
CA ILE A 238 -14.78 -21.41 -31.51
C ILE A 238 -14.40 -20.62 -32.75
N LEU A 239 -13.63 -19.53 -32.61
CA LEU A 239 -13.19 -18.71 -33.73
C LEU A 239 -12.36 -19.50 -34.74
N GLN A 240 -11.44 -20.35 -34.27
CA GLN A 240 -10.63 -21.20 -35.13
C GLN A 240 -11.50 -22.20 -35.92
N LEU A 241 -12.46 -22.84 -35.25
CA LEU A 241 -13.39 -23.77 -35.89
C LEU A 241 -14.33 -23.07 -36.87
N GLU A 242 -14.73 -21.82 -36.60
CA GLU A 242 -15.55 -21.03 -37.53
C GLU A 242 -14.80 -20.68 -38.82
N ILE A 243 -13.51 -20.37 -38.72
CA ILE A 243 -12.64 -20.14 -39.89
C ILE A 243 -12.51 -21.45 -40.69
N GLU A 244 -12.28 -22.59 -40.02
CA GLU A 244 -12.21 -23.91 -40.67
C GLU A 244 -13.55 -24.26 -41.35
N ARG A 245 -14.67 -24.02 -40.67
CA ARG A 245 -16.02 -24.18 -41.21
C ARG A 245 -16.19 -23.38 -42.50
N GLN A 246 -15.82 -22.09 -42.48
CA GLN A 246 -15.97 -21.20 -43.64
C GLN A 246 -15.13 -21.63 -44.85
N ALA A 247 -13.95 -22.22 -44.62
CA ALA A 247 -13.12 -22.78 -45.68
C ALA A 247 -13.78 -24.02 -46.30
N LEU A 248 -14.34 -24.91 -45.47
CA LEU A 248 -14.96 -26.16 -45.89
C LEU A 248 -16.34 -25.99 -46.55
N THR A 249 -17.04 -24.87 -46.36
CA THR A 249 -18.36 -24.61 -46.96
C THR A 249 -18.36 -24.67 -48.50
N ARG A 250 -17.19 -24.49 -49.14
CA ARG A 250 -17.05 -24.51 -50.61
C ARG A 250 -16.58 -25.86 -51.17
N GLU A 251 -16.21 -26.80 -50.31
CA GLU A 251 -15.72 -28.12 -50.70
C GLU A 251 -16.89 -29.09 -50.89
N THR A 252 -16.77 -30.02 -51.85
CA THR A 252 -17.85 -30.94 -52.23
C THR A 252 -17.52 -32.41 -52.03
N ASP A 253 -16.29 -32.75 -51.61
CA ASP A 253 -15.89 -34.12 -51.35
C ASP A 253 -16.49 -34.66 -50.04
N GLU A 254 -16.78 -35.96 -49.99
CA GLU A 254 -17.45 -36.60 -48.85
C GLU A 254 -16.70 -36.41 -47.51
N LYS A 255 -15.37 -36.34 -47.54
CA LYS A 255 -14.56 -36.13 -46.33
C LYS A 255 -14.73 -34.72 -45.79
N SER A 256 -14.69 -33.71 -46.66
CA SER A 256 -14.94 -32.31 -46.29
C SER A 256 -16.36 -32.10 -45.75
N VAL A 257 -17.38 -32.73 -46.37
CA VAL A 257 -18.76 -32.67 -45.89
C VAL A 257 -18.92 -33.33 -44.51
N SER A 258 -18.29 -34.50 -44.30
CA SER A 258 -18.29 -35.15 -42.98
C SER A 258 -17.60 -34.28 -41.92
N ARG A 259 -16.42 -33.73 -42.25
CA ARG A 259 -15.66 -32.85 -41.36
C ARG A 259 -16.42 -31.57 -41.01
N LEU A 260 -17.11 -30.99 -41.99
CA LEU A 260 -17.96 -29.82 -41.79
C LEU A 260 -19.05 -30.08 -40.75
N ASN A 261 -19.76 -31.21 -40.87
CA ASN A 261 -20.79 -31.61 -39.90
C ASN A 261 -20.22 -31.80 -38.47
N ASP A 262 -19.03 -32.37 -38.34
CA ASP A 262 -18.36 -32.55 -37.05
C ASP A 262 -17.95 -31.21 -36.43
N ILE A 263 -17.43 -30.29 -37.25
CA ILE A 263 -17.07 -28.93 -36.83
C ILE A 263 -18.32 -28.16 -36.38
N GLU A 264 -19.42 -28.23 -37.12
CA GLU A 264 -20.67 -27.55 -36.75
C GLU A 264 -21.21 -28.03 -35.41
N LYS A 265 -21.19 -29.35 -35.17
CA LYS A 265 -21.55 -29.92 -33.85
C LYS A 265 -20.61 -29.40 -32.76
N LYS A 266 -19.29 -29.44 -32.99
CA LYS A 266 -18.31 -28.98 -32.01
C LYS A 266 -18.44 -27.49 -31.70
N ILE A 267 -18.70 -26.65 -32.71
CA ILE A 267 -19.00 -25.22 -32.53
C ILE A 267 -20.26 -25.05 -31.69
N ALA A 268 -21.34 -25.80 -31.95
CA ALA A 268 -22.56 -25.72 -31.17
C ALA A 268 -22.32 -26.08 -29.69
N ASP A 269 -21.62 -27.19 -29.42
CA ASP A 269 -21.28 -27.64 -28.06
C ASP A 269 -20.41 -26.61 -27.32
N LEU A 270 -19.39 -26.06 -27.98
CA LEU A 270 -18.49 -25.06 -27.39
C LEU A 270 -19.21 -23.73 -27.14
N ARG A 271 -20.09 -23.30 -28.06
CA ARG A 271 -20.89 -22.07 -27.88
C ARG A 271 -21.88 -22.18 -26.74
N GLU A 272 -22.51 -23.35 -26.56
CA GLU A 272 -23.40 -23.60 -25.42
C GLU A 272 -22.63 -23.49 -24.10
N LYS A 273 -21.46 -24.14 -23.99
CA LYS A 273 -20.58 -24.05 -22.82
C LYS A 273 -20.11 -22.61 -22.56
N SER A 274 -19.59 -21.93 -23.58
CA SER A 274 -19.12 -20.55 -23.45
C SER A 274 -20.25 -19.61 -23.02
N SER A 275 -21.44 -19.76 -23.60
CA SER A 275 -22.61 -18.92 -23.27
C SER A 275 -23.07 -19.15 -21.83
N ALA A 276 -23.08 -20.40 -21.35
CA ALA A 276 -23.39 -20.72 -19.95
C ALA A 276 -22.36 -20.11 -18.99
N MET A 277 -21.05 -20.23 -19.29
CA MET A 277 -19.98 -19.64 -18.48
C MET A 277 -20.03 -18.11 -18.48
N LYS A 278 -20.27 -17.48 -19.64
CA LYS A 278 -20.42 -16.02 -19.76
C LYS A 278 -21.61 -15.50 -18.97
N ALA A 279 -22.76 -16.17 -19.03
CA ALA A 279 -23.95 -15.76 -18.28
C ALA A 279 -23.69 -15.81 -16.76
N LYS A 280 -23.00 -16.85 -16.29
CA LYS A 280 -22.61 -16.96 -14.88
C LYS A 280 -21.60 -15.89 -14.48
N TRP A 281 -20.54 -15.70 -15.27
CA TRP A 281 -19.54 -14.64 -15.06
C TRP A 281 -20.17 -13.24 -15.05
N GLN A 282 -21.08 -12.93 -15.97
CA GLN A 282 -21.81 -11.66 -16.00
C GLN A 282 -22.65 -11.46 -14.74
N SER A 283 -23.35 -12.51 -14.29
CA SER A 283 -24.16 -12.45 -13.08
C SER A 283 -23.29 -12.21 -11.83
N GLU A 284 -22.16 -12.92 -11.71
CA GLU A 284 -21.19 -12.69 -10.61
C GLU A 284 -20.62 -11.27 -10.66
N LYS A 285 -20.24 -10.79 -11.86
CA LYS A 285 -19.68 -9.44 -12.06
C LYS A 285 -20.65 -8.34 -11.68
N GLU A 286 -21.92 -8.45 -12.08
CA GLU A 286 -22.96 -7.46 -11.75
C GLU A 286 -23.17 -7.33 -10.23
N GLU A 287 -23.17 -8.44 -9.48
CA GLU A 287 -23.30 -8.40 -8.03
C GLU A 287 -22.08 -7.77 -7.34
N ILE A 288 -20.87 -8.05 -7.86
CA ILE A 288 -19.62 -7.41 -7.38
C ILE A 288 -19.64 -5.90 -7.64
N GLU A 289 -20.10 -5.46 -8.82
CA GLU A 289 -20.19 -4.04 -9.17
C GLU A 289 -21.20 -3.28 -8.27
N LYS A 290 -22.39 -3.86 -8.02
CA LYS A 290 -23.36 -3.28 -7.08
C LYS A 290 -22.80 -3.15 -5.68
N MET A 291 -22.12 -4.20 -5.19
CA MET A 291 -21.51 -4.17 -3.87
C MET A 291 -20.42 -3.09 -3.77
N ARG A 292 -19.63 -2.91 -4.83
CA ARG A 292 -18.60 -1.87 -4.91
C ARG A 292 -19.20 -0.47 -4.86
N GLU A 293 -20.27 -0.21 -5.61
CA GLU A 293 -20.94 1.09 -5.60
C GLU A 293 -21.47 1.42 -4.20
N ALA A 294 -22.12 0.46 -3.54
CA ALA A 294 -22.61 0.62 -2.18
C ALA A 294 -21.48 0.86 -1.16
N LYS A 295 -20.34 0.16 -1.28
CA LYS A 295 -19.14 0.40 -0.44
C LYS A 295 -18.57 1.81 -0.66
N GLY A 296 -18.52 2.30 -1.90
CA GLY A 296 -18.08 3.66 -2.21
C GLY A 296 -18.98 4.73 -1.56
N GLN A 297 -20.30 4.56 -1.66
CA GLN A 297 -21.26 5.44 -1.00
C GLN A 297 -21.16 5.39 0.54
N LEU A 298 -20.88 4.22 1.11
CA LEU A 298 -20.73 4.04 2.55
C LEU A 298 -19.54 4.84 3.10
N GLU A 299 -18.40 4.81 2.41
CA GLU A 299 -17.22 5.58 2.81
C GLU A 299 -17.43 7.08 2.69
N GLU A 300 -18.08 7.54 1.61
CA GLU A 300 -18.45 8.94 1.47
C GLU A 300 -19.37 9.38 2.61
N ALA A 301 -20.39 8.56 2.94
CA ALA A 301 -21.29 8.82 4.05
C ALA A 301 -20.57 8.89 5.40
N ARG A 302 -19.59 8.01 5.66
CA ARG A 302 -18.76 8.02 6.87
C ARG A 302 -17.88 9.26 6.97
N LEU A 303 -17.27 9.68 5.85
CA LEU A 303 -16.50 10.93 5.79
C LEU A 303 -17.39 12.14 6.07
N HIS A 304 -18.60 12.18 5.52
CA HIS A 304 -19.58 13.23 5.80
C HIS A 304 -20.05 13.21 7.25
N LEU A 305 -20.22 12.04 7.85
CA LEU A 305 -20.57 11.89 9.27
C LEU A 305 -19.48 12.49 10.17
N ASP A 306 -18.20 12.20 9.90
CA ASP A 306 -17.09 12.77 10.68
C ASP A 306 -17.03 14.31 10.53
N ARG A 307 -17.22 14.83 9.31
CA ARG A 307 -17.31 16.27 9.07
C ARG A 307 -18.49 16.92 9.79
N ALA A 308 -19.68 16.30 9.76
CA ALA A 308 -20.87 16.81 10.42
C ALA A 308 -20.70 16.84 11.95
N ARG A 309 -20.12 15.77 12.53
CA ARG A 309 -19.78 15.71 13.97
C ARG A 309 -18.82 16.84 14.36
N LYS A 310 -17.76 17.06 13.57
CA LYS A 310 -16.79 18.14 13.81
C LYS A 310 -17.39 19.53 13.68
N ALA A 311 -18.33 19.73 12.75
CA ALA A 311 -19.03 20.99 12.56
C ALA A 311 -20.15 21.24 13.60
N GLY A 312 -20.51 20.24 14.41
CA GLY A 312 -21.62 20.32 15.36
C GLY A 312 -23.01 20.20 14.70
N ASP A 313 -23.08 19.75 13.45
CA ASP A 313 -24.33 19.50 12.74
C ASP A 313 -24.91 18.15 13.17
N LEU A 314 -25.58 18.16 14.32
CA LEU A 314 -26.14 16.95 14.95
C LEU A 314 -27.29 16.34 14.13
N ALA A 315 -28.03 17.15 13.37
CA ALA A 315 -29.14 16.68 12.54
C ALA A 315 -28.62 15.82 11.39
N LYS A 316 -27.66 16.36 10.62
CA LYS A 316 -27.04 15.62 9.51
C LYS A 316 -26.25 14.40 10.01
N ALA A 317 -25.58 14.53 11.16
CA ALA A 317 -24.88 13.39 11.76
C ALA A 317 -25.85 12.25 12.14
N ALA A 318 -27.03 12.57 12.69
CA ALA A 318 -28.04 11.57 13.04
C ALA A 318 -28.66 10.91 11.79
N GLU A 319 -28.96 11.70 10.75
CA GLU A 319 -29.46 11.19 9.47
C GLU A 319 -28.49 10.18 8.84
N LEU A 320 -27.20 10.51 8.79
CA LEU A 320 -26.18 9.63 8.22
C LEU A 320 -25.97 8.39 9.10
N GLN A 321 -25.84 8.57 10.42
CA GLN A 321 -25.51 7.48 11.35
C GLN A 321 -26.64 6.45 11.52
N TYR A 322 -27.89 6.89 11.52
CA TYR A 322 -29.05 6.00 11.78
C TYR A 322 -29.93 5.74 10.56
N GLY A 323 -29.70 6.44 9.45
CA GLY A 323 -30.38 6.22 8.17
C GLY A 323 -29.43 5.59 7.14
N LEU A 324 -28.73 6.43 6.38
CA LEU A 324 -28.02 6.03 5.17
C LEU A 324 -26.92 4.97 5.41
N ILE A 325 -26.11 5.11 6.46
CA ILE A 325 -25.02 4.16 6.75
C ILE A 325 -25.57 2.74 7.03
N PRO A 326 -26.52 2.54 7.96
CA PRO A 326 -27.15 1.24 8.17
C PRO A 326 -27.84 0.66 6.94
N GLU A 327 -28.43 1.49 6.07
CA GLU A 327 -29.05 1.05 4.81
C GLU A 327 -28.01 0.50 3.84
N LEU A 328 -26.90 1.21 3.66
CA LEU A 328 -25.79 0.78 2.81
C LEU A 328 -25.13 -0.49 3.35
N GLU A 329 -24.91 -0.59 4.66
CA GLU A 329 -24.37 -1.80 5.30
C GLU A 329 -25.28 -3.02 5.07
N LYS A 330 -26.61 -2.84 5.15
CA LYS A 330 -27.58 -3.90 4.83
C LYS A 330 -27.54 -4.29 3.36
N MET A 331 -27.44 -3.31 2.45
CA MET A 331 -27.34 -3.57 1.01
C MET A 331 -26.09 -4.38 0.68
N ILE A 332 -24.92 -3.99 1.22
CA ILE A 332 -23.66 -4.71 1.04
C ILE A 332 -23.80 -6.15 1.55
N SER A 333 -24.36 -6.35 2.74
CA SER A 333 -24.56 -7.69 3.30
C SER A 333 -25.54 -8.55 2.48
N ALA A 334 -26.54 -7.93 1.85
CA ALA A 334 -27.50 -8.62 1.00
C ALA A 334 -26.83 -9.09 -0.31
N GLU A 335 -26.10 -8.20 -1.01
CA GLU A 335 -25.38 -8.57 -2.24
C GLU A 335 -24.28 -9.59 -1.96
N GLN A 336 -23.61 -9.50 -0.81
CA GLN A 336 -22.64 -10.52 -0.40
C GLN A 336 -23.28 -11.90 -0.21
N SER A 337 -24.51 -11.94 0.32
CA SER A 337 -25.24 -13.21 0.46
C SER A 337 -25.66 -13.78 -0.90
N ARG A 338 -26.11 -12.94 -1.83
CA ARG A 338 -26.48 -13.36 -3.19
C ARG A 338 -25.28 -13.88 -3.97
N LEU A 339 -24.14 -13.18 -3.89
CA LEU A 339 -22.89 -13.64 -4.51
C LEU A 339 -22.47 -15.00 -3.93
N GLY A 340 -22.57 -15.17 -2.61
CA GLY A 340 -22.31 -16.46 -1.95
C GLY A 340 -23.25 -17.59 -2.38
N GLU A 341 -24.48 -17.29 -2.80
CA GLU A 341 -25.41 -18.28 -3.38
C GLU A 341 -25.03 -18.65 -4.82
N LEU A 342 -24.71 -17.67 -5.66
CA LEU A 342 -24.24 -17.87 -7.03
C LEU A 342 -22.96 -18.71 -7.10
N GLN A 343 -22.06 -18.52 -6.14
CA GLN A 343 -20.78 -19.20 -6.06
C GLN A 343 -20.86 -20.66 -5.57
N LYS A 344 -22.01 -21.14 -5.07
CA LYS A 344 -22.17 -22.56 -4.64
C LYS A 344 -22.01 -23.54 -5.78
N GLU A 345 -22.33 -23.14 -6.99
CA GLU A 345 -22.22 -23.96 -8.21
C GLU A 345 -20.85 -23.82 -8.88
N GLY A 346 -19.86 -23.23 -8.19
CA GLY A 346 -18.50 -22.95 -8.67
C GLY A 346 -18.21 -21.45 -8.69
N VAL A 347 -16.92 -21.08 -8.56
CA VAL A 347 -16.46 -19.69 -8.46
C VAL A 347 -15.75 -19.31 -9.76
N PHE A 348 -16.26 -18.31 -10.50
CA PHE A 348 -15.53 -17.74 -11.64
C PHE A 348 -14.70 -16.53 -11.22
N LEU A 349 -15.22 -15.70 -10.32
CA LEU A 349 -14.55 -14.51 -9.83
C LEU A 349 -14.30 -14.60 -8.33
N LYS A 350 -13.03 -14.46 -7.92
CA LYS A 350 -12.69 -14.10 -6.54
C LYS A 350 -12.99 -12.61 -6.35
N GLU A 351 -13.67 -12.26 -5.25
CA GLU A 351 -13.84 -10.85 -4.81
C GLU A 351 -12.80 -10.46 -3.75
N GLU A 352 -12.17 -11.46 -3.13
CA GLU A 352 -11.35 -11.27 -1.94
C GLU A 352 -9.90 -11.66 -2.17
N VAL A 353 -8.98 -10.75 -1.87
CA VAL A 353 -7.55 -11.02 -1.77
C VAL A 353 -7.28 -11.88 -0.54
N ASP A 354 -6.62 -13.00 -0.73
CA ASP A 354 -6.20 -13.92 0.32
C ASP A 354 -4.67 -14.06 0.41
N GLU A 355 -4.21 -15.00 1.24
CA GLU A 355 -2.80 -15.26 1.48
C GLU A 355 -2.08 -15.90 0.29
N GLU A 356 -2.80 -16.62 -0.58
CA GLU A 356 -2.24 -17.20 -1.80
C GLU A 356 -1.94 -16.11 -2.82
N ASP A 357 -2.86 -15.15 -2.99
CA ASP A 357 -2.68 -14.02 -3.90
C ASP A 357 -1.44 -13.20 -3.53
N VAL A 358 -1.25 -12.93 -2.23
CA VAL A 358 -0.05 -12.26 -1.73
C VAL A 358 1.21 -13.11 -1.96
N ALA A 359 1.15 -14.41 -1.69
CA ALA A 359 2.28 -15.30 -1.90
C ALA A 359 2.69 -15.41 -3.38
N GLU A 360 1.74 -15.34 -4.31
CA GLU A 360 2.00 -15.28 -5.75
C GLU A 360 2.75 -14.02 -6.15
N VAL A 361 2.37 -12.86 -5.61
CA VAL A 361 3.10 -11.60 -5.84
C VAL A 361 4.52 -11.69 -5.30
N VAL A 362 4.70 -12.18 -4.06
CA VAL A 362 6.05 -12.39 -3.48
C VAL A 362 6.86 -13.38 -4.31
N ALA A 363 6.24 -14.45 -4.82
CA ALA A 363 6.91 -15.43 -5.66
C ALA A 363 7.41 -14.81 -6.97
N LYS A 364 6.61 -13.92 -7.57
CA LYS A 364 7.00 -13.19 -8.78
C LYS A 364 8.16 -12.23 -8.53
N TRP A 365 8.17 -11.55 -7.39
CA TRP A 365 9.23 -10.60 -7.02
C TRP A 365 10.56 -11.29 -6.65
N THR A 366 10.48 -12.42 -5.95
CA THR A 366 11.64 -13.07 -5.33
C THR A 366 12.12 -14.32 -6.08
N GLY A 367 11.31 -14.87 -6.99
CA GLY A 367 11.54 -16.14 -7.66
C GLY A 367 11.36 -17.38 -6.77
N VAL A 368 10.93 -17.21 -5.51
CA VAL A 368 10.71 -18.32 -4.58
C VAL A 368 9.32 -18.92 -4.83
N PRO A 369 9.18 -20.25 -5.03
CA PRO A 369 7.86 -20.85 -5.30
C PRO A 369 6.85 -20.68 -4.16
N VAL A 370 5.60 -20.42 -4.50
CA VAL A 370 4.46 -20.28 -3.56
C VAL A 370 4.32 -21.48 -2.64
N SER A 371 4.46 -22.69 -3.18
CA SER A 371 4.41 -23.95 -2.42
C SER A 371 5.44 -24.00 -1.29
N LYS A 372 6.61 -23.37 -1.48
CA LYS A 372 7.63 -23.25 -0.42
C LYS A 372 7.29 -22.13 0.56
N MET A 373 6.50 -21.13 0.21
CA MET A 373 6.12 -20.04 1.12
C MET A 373 5.01 -20.47 2.07
N LEU A 374 3.93 -21.04 1.52
CA LEU A 374 2.72 -21.44 2.25
C LEU A 374 2.93 -22.69 3.13
N GLN A 375 4.01 -23.44 2.92
CA GLN A 375 4.40 -24.52 3.83
C GLN A 375 4.67 -23.99 5.24
N SER A 376 3.99 -24.58 6.22
CA SER A 376 4.15 -24.24 7.62
C SER A 376 5.62 -24.38 8.06
N GLU A 377 6.05 -23.49 8.95
CA GLU A 377 7.40 -23.52 9.48
C GLU A 377 7.72 -24.85 10.16
N MET A 378 6.75 -25.43 10.86
CA MET A 378 6.86 -26.74 11.47
C MET A 378 7.13 -27.84 10.45
N GLN A 379 6.40 -27.88 9.32
CA GLN A 379 6.66 -28.86 8.25
C GLN A 379 8.05 -28.71 7.64
N LYS A 380 8.53 -27.47 7.44
CA LYS A 380 9.91 -27.21 6.95
C LYS A 380 10.97 -27.71 7.92
N LEU A 381 10.76 -27.51 9.22
CA LEU A 381 11.65 -27.96 10.28
C LEU A 381 11.67 -29.49 10.44
N VAL A 382 10.51 -30.14 10.27
CA VAL A 382 10.40 -31.60 10.27
C VAL A 382 11.14 -32.19 9.08
N ALA A 383 10.94 -31.64 7.88
CA ALA A 383 11.59 -32.09 6.65
C ALA A 383 13.04 -31.58 6.47
N MET A 384 13.62 -30.89 7.46
CA MET A 384 14.92 -30.22 7.33
C MET A 384 16.07 -31.20 7.08
N GLU A 385 16.13 -32.30 7.85
CA GLU A 385 17.18 -33.32 7.72
C GLU A 385 17.15 -33.96 6.34
N GLU A 386 15.97 -34.40 5.89
CA GLU A 386 15.76 -35.01 4.58
C GLU A 386 16.16 -34.05 3.44
N ASN A 387 15.75 -32.78 3.54
CA ASN A 387 16.05 -31.79 2.51
C ASN A 387 17.54 -31.41 2.45
N LEU A 388 18.24 -31.39 3.59
CA LEU A 388 19.68 -31.19 3.61
C LEU A 388 20.43 -32.43 3.07
N GLY A 389 19.94 -33.64 3.39
CA GLY A 389 20.50 -34.90 2.90
C GLY A 389 20.46 -35.04 1.37
N LYS A 390 19.50 -34.39 0.69
CA LYS A 390 19.45 -34.31 -0.78
C LYS A 390 20.68 -33.63 -1.41
N ARG A 391 21.39 -32.79 -0.65
CA ARG A 391 22.58 -32.05 -1.13
C ARG A 391 23.86 -32.44 -0.41
N VAL A 392 23.77 -32.91 0.82
CA VAL A 392 24.91 -33.28 1.66
C VAL A 392 24.91 -34.79 1.86
N ILE A 393 25.87 -35.46 1.23
CA ILE A 393 25.95 -36.93 1.21
C ILE A 393 26.85 -37.42 2.35
N GLY A 394 26.37 -38.40 3.13
CA GLY A 394 27.17 -39.15 4.09
C GLY A 394 27.43 -38.46 5.44
N GLN A 395 26.60 -37.50 5.82
CA GLN A 395 26.75 -36.72 7.07
C GLN A 395 25.48 -36.77 7.95
N ASP A 396 24.81 -37.92 8.00
CA ASP A 396 23.49 -38.04 8.62
C ASP A 396 23.46 -37.63 10.10
N GLU A 397 24.51 -37.99 10.86
CA GLU A 397 24.63 -37.61 12.28
C GLU A 397 24.80 -36.09 12.47
N ALA A 398 25.61 -35.45 11.62
CA ALA A 398 25.81 -34.00 11.66
C ALA A 398 24.55 -33.25 11.23
N LEU A 399 23.86 -33.72 10.18
CA LEU A 399 22.59 -33.16 9.72
C LEU A 399 21.52 -33.27 10.81
N GLY A 400 21.41 -34.43 11.47
CA GLY A 400 20.50 -34.65 12.59
C GLY A 400 20.81 -33.75 13.78
N ALA A 401 22.09 -33.59 14.15
CA ALA A 401 22.50 -32.71 15.23
C ALA A 401 22.12 -31.24 14.96
N VAL A 402 22.38 -30.75 13.74
CA VAL A 402 22.05 -29.38 13.33
C VAL A 402 20.53 -29.17 13.30
N ALA A 403 19.78 -30.06 12.66
CA ALA A 403 18.33 -29.92 12.58
C ALA A 403 17.66 -29.97 13.97
N ASN A 404 18.14 -30.83 14.88
CA ASN A 404 17.67 -30.87 16.26
C ASN A 404 18.02 -29.59 17.06
N ALA A 405 19.16 -28.97 16.80
CA ALA A 405 19.49 -27.68 17.40
C ALA A 405 18.59 -26.55 16.88
N VAL A 406 18.37 -26.49 15.56
CA VAL A 406 17.50 -25.48 14.94
C VAL A 406 16.04 -25.64 15.37
N ARG A 407 15.52 -26.87 15.43
CA ARG A 407 14.17 -27.16 15.97
C ARG A 407 14.00 -26.66 17.39
N ARG A 408 15.00 -26.87 18.26
CA ARG A 408 14.97 -26.39 19.65
C ARG A 408 15.06 -24.87 19.79
N ALA A 409 15.73 -24.18 18.87
CA ALA A 409 15.84 -22.72 18.89
C ALA A 409 14.59 -22.00 18.35
N ARG A 410 13.69 -22.73 17.67
CA ARG A 410 12.46 -22.22 17.06
C ARG A 410 11.18 -22.68 17.76
N ALA A 411 11.27 -23.71 18.61
CA ALA A 411 10.23 -24.08 19.59
C ALA A 411 10.29 -23.15 20.79
#